data_AF-A0AAE1F7Q0-F1
#
_entry.id   AF-A0AAE1F7Q0-F1
#
_cell.length_a   1.000
_cell.length_b   1.000
_cell.length_c   1.000
_cell.angle_alpha   90.00
_cell.angle_beta   90.00
_cell.angle_gamma   90.00
#
_symmetry.space_group_name_H-M   'P 1'
#
loop_
_entity.id
_entity.type
_entity.pdbx_description
1 polymer ?
#
loop_
_entity_poly.entity_id
_entity_poly.type
_entity_poly.pdbx_seq_one_letter_code
_entity_poly.pdbx_strand_id
1 'polypeptide(L)'
;MPSRPSICTIHAKFLKSEFVNDQPRSGRPRTGFSDENVEAVEVALVQSQEKSIRRAALELNISRASIQRLLRKDYQMFSRH
;
A
#
# COMPACT_ATOMS: atom_id res chain seq x y z
N MET A 1 -34.59 15.11 3.85
CA MET A 1 -33.93 15.71 5.03
C MET A 1 -33.06 14.67 5.70
N PRO A 2 -31.81 14.98 6.08
CA PRO A 2 -30.97 14.05 6.83
C PRO A 2 -31.61 13.76 8.18
N SER A 3 -31.55 12.50 8.62
CA SER A 3 -32.12 12.08 9.89
C SER A 3 -31.23 12.52 11.06
N ARG A 4 -31.82 12.67 12.25
CA ARG A 4 -31.09 12.99 13.49
C ARG A 4 -29.81 12.14 13.70
N PRO A 5 -29.81 10.80 13.50
CA PRO A 5 -28.58 10.01 13.65
C PRO A 5 -27.51 10.34 12.60
N SER A 6 -27.90 10.68 11.36
CA SER A 6 -26.94 11.10 10.32
C SER A 6 -26.24 12.40 10.70
N ILE A 7 -26.98 13.37 11.24
CA ILE A 7 -26.41 14.66 11.70
C ILE A 7 -25.42 14.43 12.85
N CYS A 8 -25.78 13.62 13.86
CA CYS A 8 -24.87 13.30 14.96
C CYS A 8 -23.60 12.58 14.49
N THR A 9 -23.71 11.68 13.51
CA THR A 9 -22.56 10.96 12.94
C THR A 9 -21.60 11.93 12.24
N ILE A 10 -22.14 12.86 11.45
CA ILE A 10 -21.37 13.91 10.77
C ILE A 10 -20.66 14.81 11.80
N HIS A 11 -21.36 15.24 12.84
CA HIS A 11 -20.79 16.05 13.92
C HIS A 11 -19.67 15.32 14.67
N ALA A 12 -19.85 14.03 14.97
CA ALA A 12 -18.82 13.21 15.61
C ALA A 12 -17.58 13.01 14.73
N LYS A 13 -17.76 12.82 13.41
CA LYS A 13 -16.64 12.78 12.44
C LYS A 13 -15.87 14.11 12.46
N PHE A 14 -16.59 15.23 12.43
CA PHE A 14 -15.99 16.56 12.45
C PHE A 14 -15.16 16.80 13.72
N LEU A 15 -15.68 16.48 14.90
CA LEU A 15 -14.93 16.62 16.17
C LEU A 15 -13.67 15.73 16.23
N LYS A 16 -13.64 14.62 15.51
CA LYS A 16 -12.51 13.68 15.53
C LYS A 16 -11.41 14.04 14.52
N SER A 17 -11.78 14.46 13.31
CA SER A 17 -10.83 14.66 12.21
C SER A 17 -10.80 16.07 11.64
N GLU A 18 -11.59 17.02 12.17
CA GLU A 18 -11.80 18.38 11.63
C GLU A 18 -12.40 18.43 10.21
N PHE A 19 -12.50 17.28 9.55
CA PHE A 19 -13.11 17.08 8.24
C PHE A 19 -14.31 16.13 8.35
N VAL A 20 -15.32 16.40 7.52
CA VAL A 20 -16.53 15.55 7.38
C VAL A 20 -16.35 14.49 6.29
N ASN A 21 -15.32 14.61 5.46
CA ASN A 21 -15.06 13.69 4.35
C ASN A 21 -14.91 12.24 4.84
N ASP A 22 -15.42 11.31 4.03
CA ASP A 22 -15.22 9.90 4.30
C ASP A 22 -13.73 9.58 4.21
N GLN A 23 -13.20 8.98 5.28
CA GLN A 23 -11.84 8.48 5.27
C GLN A 23 -11.72 7.40 4.18
N PRO A 24 -10.54 7.29 3.53
CA PRO A 24 -10.29 6.20 2.62
C PRO A 24 -10.59 4.88 3.33
N ARG A 25 -11.38 4.02 2.67
CA ARG A 25 -11.77 2.73 3.25
C ARG A 25 -10.50 1.96 3.58
N SER A 26 -10.33 1.58 4.84
CA SER A 26 -9.19 0.83 5.36
C SER A 26 -9.26 -0.65 4.97
N GLY A 27 -9.60 -0.94 3.70
CA GLY A 27 -9.77 -2.31 3.20
C GLY A 27 -8.59 -3.21 3.60
N ARG A 28 -8.83 -4.52 3.70
CA ARG A 28 -7.87 -5.49 4.26
C ARG A 28 -6.46 -5.23 3.72
N PRO A 29 -5.48 -4.89 4.58
CA PRO A 29 -4.11 -4.72 4.14
C PRO A 29 -3.62 -6.04 3.55
N ARG A 30 -3.03 -5.98 2.35
CA ARG A 30 -2.51 -7.18 1.69
C ARG A 30 -1.23 -7.56 2.41
N THR A 31 -1.18 -8.74 2.99
CA THR A 31 -0.03 -9.24 3.79
C THR A 31 1.30 -9.19 3.03
N GLY A 32 1.28 -9.32 1.70
CA GLY A 32 2.47 -9.20 0.86
C GLY A 32 2.92 -7.76 0.54
N PHE A 33 2.30 -6.74 1.12
CA PHE A 33 2.62 -5.31 1.01
C PHE A 33 2.84 -4.69 2.40
N SER A 34 3.30 -5.49 3.37
CA SER A 34 3.79 -4.94 4.64
C SER A 34 5.01 -4.06 4.39
N ASP A 35 5.22 -3.06 5.25
CA ASP A 35 6.36 -2.14 5.17
C ASP A 35 7.69 -2.91 5.20
N GLU A 36 7.78 -3.99 5.97
CA GLU A 36 8.92 -4.91 6.00
C GLU A 36 9.21 -5.55 4.62
N ASN A 37 8.17 -5.97 3.90
CA ASN A 37 8.33 -6.54 2.57
C ASN A 37 8.72 -5.47 1.53
N VAL A 38 8.25 -4.24 1.71
CA VAL A 38 8.64 -3.08 0.87
C VAL A 38 10.12 -2.78 1.03
N GLU A 39 10.59 -2.67 2.27
CA GLU A 39 11.98 -2.38 2.60
C GLU A 39 12.91 -3.51 2.15
N ALA A 40 12.54 -4.77 2.39
CA ALA A 40 13.36 -5.91 1.97
C ALA A 40 13.50 -6.01 0.44
N VAL A 41 12.43 -5.71 -0.31
CA VAL A 41 12.46 -5.67 -1.78
C VAL A 41 13.30 -4.49 -2.27
N GLU A 42 13.23 -3.33 -1.60
CA GLU A 42 14.05 -2.16 -1.90
C GLU A 42 15.54 -2.48 -1.77
N VAL A 43 15.95 -2.99 -0.61
CA VAL A 43 17.34 -3.38 -0.34
C VAL A 43 17.81 -4.41 -1.37
N ALA A 44 16.99 -5.42 -1.67
CA ALA A 44 17.38 -6.48 -2.59
C ALA A 44 17.55 -6.01 -4.06
N LEU A 45 16.76 -5.03 -4.52
CA LEU A 45 16.70 -4.65 -5.94
C LEU A 45 17.34 -3.30 -6.24
N VAL A 46 17.28 -2.33 -5.33
CA VAL A 46 17.88 -1.00 -5.51
C VAL A 46 19.39 -1.05 -5.24
N GLN A 47 19.83 -1.75 -4.19
CA GLN A 47 21.26 -1.85 -3.87
C GLN A 47 22.00 -2.85 -4.77
N SER A 48 21.27 -3.73 -5.45
CA SER A 48 21.83 -4.77 -6.31
C SER A 48 21.07 -4.79 -7.64
N GLN A 49 21.32 -3.76 -8.46
CA GLN A 49 20.65 -3.55 -9.76
C GLN A 49 20.78 -4.74 -10.73
N GLU A 50 21.73 -5.65 -10.49
CA GLU A 50 21.94 -6.88 -11.27
C GLU A 50 21.07 -8.07 -10.80
N LYS A 51 20.43 -7.99 -9.63
CA LYS A 51 19.58 -9.08 -9.12
C LYS A 51 18.26 -9.13 -9.86
N SER A 52 18.01 -10.24 -10.55
CA SER A 52 16.70 -10.48 -11.18
C SER A 52 15.57 -10.59 -10.14
N ILE A 53 14.38 -10.12 -10.51
CA ILE A 53 13.13 -10.27 -9.73
C ILE A 53 12.90 -11.73 -9.28
N ARG A 54 13.32 -12.70 -10.10
CA ARG A 54 13.22 -14.12 -9.77
C ARG A 54 14.08 -14.50 -8.56
N ARG A 55 15.32 -14.00 -8.46
CA ARG A 55 16.21 -14.29 -7.31
C ARG A 55 15.70 -13.60 -6.05
N ALA A 56 15.31 -12.33 -6.14
CA ALA A 56 14.71 -11.61 -5.03
C ALA A 56 13.44 -12.30 -4.49
N ALA A 57 12.58 -12.82 -5.37
CA ALA A 57 11.39 -13.59 -4.97
C ALA A 57 11.72 -14.85 -4.17
N LEU A 58 12.80 -15.56 -4.55
CA LEU A 58 13.25 -16.76 -3.84
C LEU A 58 13.89 -16.39 -2.50
N GLU A 59 14.74 -15.36 -2.47
CA GLU A 59 15.44 -14.90 -1.25
C GLU A 59 14.45 -14.38 -0.20
N LEU A 60 13.47 -13.57 -0.61
CA LEU A 60 12.51 -12.94 0.29
C LEU A 60 11.29 -13.81 0.58
N ASN A 61 11.15 -14.96 -0.08
CA ASN A 61 9.96 -15.81 -0.03
C ASN A 61 8.65 -15.04 -0.36
N ILE A 62 8.76 -14.06 -1.26
CA ILE A 62 7.66 -13.25 -1.74
C ILE A 62 7.35 -13.65 -3.18
N SER A 63 6.06 -13.71 -3.53
CA SER A 63 5.68 -14.03 -4.90
C SER A 63 6.23 -13.00 -5.91
N ARG A 64 6.68 -13.48 -7.08
CA ARG A 64 7.14 -12.61 -8.18
C ARG A 64 6.10 -11.54 -8.55
N ALA A 65 4.81 -11.89 -8.51
CA ALA A 65 3.72 -10.97 -8.80
C ALA A 65 3.61 -9.85 -7.76
N SER A 66 3.85 -10.15 -6.48
CA SER A 66 3.89 -9.15 -5.41
C SER A 66 5.04 -8.18 -5.62
N ILE A 67 6.27 -8.68 -5.83
CA ILE A 67 7.46 -7.84 -6.09
C ILE A 67 7.23 -6.94 -7.30
N GLN A 68 6.73 -7.49 -8.41
CA GLN A 68 6.49 -6.71 -9.62
C GLN A 68 5.38 -5.65 -9.46
N ARG A 69 4.43 -5.88 -8.55
CA ARG A 69 3.39 -4.90 -8.23
C ARG A 69 3.94 -3.81 -7.31
N LEU A 70 4.82 -4.17 -6.39
CA LEU A 70 5.51 -3.27 -5.47
C LEU A 70 6.40 -2.30 -6.26
N LEU A 71 7.22 -2.83 -7.17
CA LEU A 71 8.04 -2.03 -8.09
C LEU A 71 7.23 -1.07 -8.97
N ARG A 72 6.02 -1.46 -9.38
CA ARG A 72 5.15 -0.60 -10.18
C ARG A 72 4.46 0.48 -9.35
N LYS A 73 4.08 0.17 -8.11
CA LYS A 73 3.24 1.05 -7.28
C LYS A 73 4.07 2.05 -6.48
N ASP A 74 5.17 1.61 -5.89
CA ASP A 74 5.97 2.42 -4.96
C ASP A 74 7.17 3.07 -5.66
N TYR A 75 7.76 2.40 -6.66
CA TYR A 75 9.00 2.88 -7.29
C TYR A 75 8.82 3.49 -8.69
N GLN A 76 7.63 3.40 -9.30
CA GLN A 76 7.37 3.79 -10.71
C GLN A 76 8.40 3.28 -11.74
N MET A 77 9.22 2.30 -11.37
CA MET A 77 10.43 1.91 -12.10
C MET A 77 10.12 1.15 -13.40
N PHE A 78 8.90 0.61 -13.50
CA PHE A 78 8.38 -0.09 -14.67
C PHE A 78 7.04 0.52 -15.11
N SER A 79 7.01 1.83 -15.39
CA SER A 79 5.97 2.39 -16.26
C SER A 79 6.32 2.02 -17.70
N ARG A 80 5.80 0.91 -18.21
CA ARG A 80 5.83 0.61 -19.64
C ARG A 80 4.66 1.35 -20.30
N HIS A 81 4.99 2.24 -21.23
CA HIS A 81 4.08 2.78 -22.25
C HIS A 81 3.38 1.66 -23.02
#